data_AF-A0A6H5HTC0-F1
#
_entry.id   AF-A0A6H5HTC0-F1
#
_cell.length_a   1.000
_cell.length_b   1.000
_cell.length_c   1.000
_cell.angle_alpha   90.00
_cell.angle_beta   90.00
_cell.angle_gamma   90.00
#
_symmetry.space_group_name_H-M   'P 1'
#
loop_
_entity.id
_entity.type
_entity.pdbx_description
1 polymer ?
#
loop_
_entity_poly.entity_id
_entity_poly.type
_entity_poly.pdbx_seq_one_letter_code
_entity_poly.pdbx_strand_id
1 'polypeptide(L)'
;MTEFVFVPSPNSYAGKILACSDDGAVVAFGAKHEIVLFRPTSSAGGFLDLQTSLIPSAHGDRIVAVAFGPSQVGAYRTHVATASDDGSVRLWDHSTESLILKHSGHGDDEKVVSLDWSIADANMVVSVSDVGSIVVWDLEANKRSRFSLPADAYPLTVDCCPHDRDIVAVGCESGLVVVYNTRDLGSVVHRLSAHETDVVSLSWCPAPHNVLGDEARNDMRAYLLASGAQDRSVHVWRAGSDGRRELTIDLPHEQLTTDGNRSK
;
A
#
# COMPACT_ATOMS: atom_id res chain seq x y z
N MET A 1 -23.50 -30.21 4.21
CA MET A 1 -22.55 -30.31 3.09
C MET A 1 -21.98 -28.90 2.96
N THR A 2 -20.76 -28.67 3.43
CA THR A 2 -20.11 -27.36 3.35
C THR A 2 -19.81 -27.09 1.88
N GLU A 3 -20.50 -26.12 1.31
CA GLU A 3 -20.31 -25.70 -0.07
C GLU A 3 -18.99 -24.93 -0.14
N PHE A 4 -17.95 -25.56 -0.70
CA PHE A 4 -16.68 -24.89 -0.94
C PHE A 4 -16.85 -23.92 -2.12
N VAL A 5 -16.81 -22.62 -1.84
CA VAL A 5 -16.83 -21.59 -2.87
C VAL A 5 -15.40 -21.42 -3.40
N PHE A 6 -15.17 -21.83 -4.64
CA PHE A 6 -13.92 -21.52 -5.34
C PHE A 6 -13.95 -20.06 -5.77
N VAL A 7 -13.14 -19.23 -5.12
CA VAL A 7 -12.96 -17.83 -5.52
C VAL A 7 -11.87 -17.71 -6.58
N PRO A 8 -11.94 -16.68 -7.46
CA PRO A 8 -10.87 -16.37 -8.39
C PRO A 8 -9.55 -16.06 -7.67
N SER A 9 -8.43 -16.32 -8.34
CA SER A 9 -7.10 -16.04 -7.80
C SER A 9 -6.80 -14.53 -7.72
N PRO A 10 -6.03 -14.07 -6.71
CA PRO A 10 -5.57 -12.69 -6.66
C PRO A 10 -4.80 -12.29 -7.91
N ASN A 11 -4.95 -11.02 -8.32
CA ASN A 11 -4.19 -10.46 -9.43
C ASN A 11 -2.68 -10.47 -9.12
N SER A 12 -1.87 -11.08 -10.00
CA SER A 12 -0.41 -11.12 -9.88
C SER A 12 0.28 -9.78 -10.19
N TYR A 13 1.56 -9.63 -9.80
CA TYR A 13 2.38 -8.45 -10.11
C TYR A 13 1.80 -7.11 -9.60
N ALA A 14 1.04 -7.16 -8.51
CA ALA A 14 0.40 -6.02 -7.90
C ALA A 14 0.78 -5.98 -6.41
N GLY A 15 1.65 -5.05 -6.02
CA GLY A 15 2.28 -5.04 -4.68
C GLY A 15 1.31 -4.83 -3.52
N LYS A 16 0.17 -4.17 -3.77
CA LYS A 16 -0.87 -3.85 -2.76
C LYS A 16 -2.23 -4.49 -3.08
N ILE A 17 -2.24 -5.67 -3.72
CA ILE A 17 -3.49 -6.31 -4.16
C ILE A 17 -4.32 -6.93 -3.03
N LEU A 18 -3.69 -7.26 -1.91
CA LEU A 18 -4.30 -7.91 -0.76
C LEU A 18 -4.10 -7.01 0.47
N ALA A 19 -5.18 -6.79 1.21
CA ALA A 19 -5.18 -6.01 2.43
C ALA A 19 -6.08 -6.65 3.50
N CYS A 20 -5.86 -6.25 4.74
CA CYS A 20 -6.62 -6.69 5.91
C CYS A 20 -7.10 -5.44 6.66
N SER A 21 -8.30 -5.49 7.25
CA SER A 21 -8.75 -4.46 8.17
C SER A 21 -7.89 -4.49 9.44
N ASP A 22 -7.70 -3.33 10.09
CA ASP A 22 -6.85 -3.22 11.30
C ASP A 22 -7.33 -4.10 12.46
N ASP A 23 -8.63 -4.40 12.51
CA ASP A 23 -9.25 -5.28 13.51
C ASP A 23 -9.19 -6.77 13.13
N GLY A 24 -8.65 -7.11 11.96
CA GLY A 24 -8.54 -8.48 11.45
C GLY A 24 -9.87 -9.12 11.07
N ALA A 25 -10.98 -8.35 11.04
CA ALA A 25 -12.31 -8.87 10.77
C ALA A 25 -12.56 -9.17 9.29
N VAL A 26 -11.83 -8.51 8.38
CA VAL A 26 -12.01 -8.66 6.94
C VAL A 26 -10.67 -8.66 6.22
N VAL A 27 -10.48 -9.59 5.31
CA VAL A 27 -9.40 -9.59 4.32
C VAL A 27 -10.02 -9.36 2.95
N ALA A 28 -9.44 -8.48 2.15
CA ALA A 28 -9.89 -8.19 0.80
C ALA A 28 -8.74 -8.35 -0.21
N PHE A 29 -9.06 -8.83 -1.40
CA PHE A 29 -8.14 -8.77 -2.52
C PHE A 29 -8.87 -8.57 -3.85
N GLY A 30 -8.16 -7.99 -4.82
CA GLY A 30 -8.64 -7.83 -6.19
C GLY A 30 -8.36 -9.07 -7.04
N ALA A 31 -9.36 -9.53 -7.78
CA ALA A 31 -9.26 -10.64 -8.71
C ALA A 31 -9.93 -10.29 -10.04
N LYS A 32 -9.15 -10.25 -11.14
CA LYS A 32 -9.56 -9.63 -12.40
C LYS A 32 -10.12 -8.22 -12.13
N HIS A 33 -11.39 -7.99 -12.36
CA HIS A 33 -12.14 -6.73 -12.14
C HIS A 33 -13.11 -6.83 -10.94
N GLU A 34 -12.93 -7.79 -10.04
CA GLU A 34 -13.83 -8.12 -8.92
C GLU A 34 -13.09 -7.99 -7.59
N ILE A 35 -13.83 -7.65 -6.52
CA ILE A 35 -13.30 -7.63 -5.16
C ILE A 35 -13.77 -8.89 -4.45
N VAL A 36 -12.83 -9.64 -3.88
CA VAL A 36 -13.13 -10.79 -3.02
C VAL A 36 -12.94 -10.37 -1.58
N LEU A 37 -13.93 -10.68 -0.74
CA LEU A 37 -13.92 -10.43 0.70
C LEU A 37 -13.93 -11.76 1.46
N PHE A 38 -13.03 -11.91 2.43
CA PHE A 38 -13.01 -13.00 3.38
C PHE A 38 -13.25 -12.47 4.79
N ARG A 39 -14.17 -13.10 5.51
CA ARG A 39 -14.48 -12.80 6.91
C ARG A 39 -14.15 -14.02 7.76
N PRO A 40 -13.09 -13.97 8.59
CA PRO A 40 -12.78 -15.04 9.53
C PRO A 40 -13.91 -15.18 10.55
N THR A 41 -14.44 -16.40 10.70
CA THR A 41 -15.43 -16.73 11.72
C THR A 41 -14.87 -17.82 12.63
N SER A 42 -15.01 -17.62 13.94
CA SER A 42 -14.62 -18.63 14.93
C SER A 42 -15.62 -19.78 14.89
N SER A 43 -15.18 -20.98 14.48
CA SER A 43 -16.00 -22.17 14.63
C SER A 43 -15.85 -22.78 16.02
N ALA A 44 -16.91 -23.42 16.53
CA ALA A 44 -16.92 -24.08 17.85
C ALA A 44 -15.89 -25.23 17.97
N GLY A 45 -15.25 -25.64 16.86
CA GLY A 45 -14.28 -26.74 16.81
C GLY A 45 -12.81 -26.31 16.76
N GLY A 46 -12.48 -25.03 16.94
CA GLY A 46 -11.10 -24.54 16.92
C GLY A 46 -10.49 -24.39 15.51
N PHE A 47 -11.26 -24.67 14.45
CA PHE A 47 -10.89 -24.35 13.08
C PHE A 47 -11.44 -22.96 12.71
N LEU A 48 -10.66 -22.17 11.99
CA LEU A 48 -11.15 -20.94 11.35
C LEU A 48 -12.07 -21.35 10.20
N ASP A 49 -13.32 -20.90 10.26
CA ASP A 49 -14.20 -20.92 9.10
C ASP A 49 -14.09 -19.57 8.39
N LEU A 50 -14.34 -19.56 7.08
CA LEU A 50 -14.15 -18.38 6.24
C LEU A 50 -15.43 -18.12 5.47
N GLN A 51 -16.13 -17.06 5.85
CA GLN A 51 -17.23 -16.56 5.04
C GLN A 51 -16.67 -15.75 3.88
N THR A 52 -16.98 -16.17 2.66
CA THR A 52 -16.51 -15.54 1.43
C THR A 52 -17.62 -14.70 0.79
N SER A 53 -17.32 -13.51 0.30
CA SER A 53 -18.21 -12.74 -0.58
C SER A 53 -17.46 -12.18 -1.78
N LEU A 54 -18.20 -11.88 -2.85
CA LEU A 54 -17.68 -11.35 -4.10
C LEU A 54 -18.48 -10.09 -4.46
N ILE A 55 -17.76 -9.01 -4.78
CA ILE A 55 -18.32 -7.82 -5.43
C ILE A 55 -18.00 -7.93 -6.93
N PRO A 56 -18.92 -8.46 -7.75
CA PRO A 56 -18.68 -8.68 -9.17
C PRO A 56 -18.65 -7.36 -9.93
N SER A 57 -17.87 -7.31 -11.03
CA SER A 57 -17.76 -6.11 -11.88
C SER A 57 -17.47 -4.82 -11.09
N ALA A 58 -16.66 -4.94 -10.04
CA ALA A 58 -16.28 -3.85 -9.18
C ALA A 58 -15.59 -2.73 -9.97
N HIS A 59 -14.76 -3.09 -10.97
CA HIS A 59 -14.11 -2.16 -11.89
C HIS A 59 -14.39 -2.50 -13.36
N GLY A 60 -14.05 -1.58 -14.26
CA GLY A 60 -14.12 -1.81 -15.71
C GLY A 60 -12.95 -2.66 -16.22
N ASP A 61 -11.83 -2.67 -15.50
CA ASP A 61 -10.62 -3.41 -15.83
C ASP A 61 -9.98 -4.00 -14.56
N ARG A 62 -8.77 -4.53 -14.69
CA ARG A 62 -7.98 -5.16 -13.62
C ARG A 62 -7.86 -4.25 -12.39
N ILE A 63 -8.11 -4.82 -11.21
CA ILE A 63 -7.81 -4.18 -9.92
C ILE A 63 -6.33 -4.39 -9.59
N VAL A 64 -5.63 -3.32 -9.24
CA VAL A 64 -4.19 -3.33 -8.95
C VAL A 64 -3.85 -3.08 -7.49
N ALA A 65 -4.76 -2.46 -6.72
CA ALA A 65 -4.53 -2.20 -5.31
C ALA A 65 -5.84 -2.18 -4.53
N VAL A 66 -5.74 -2.58 -3.26
CA VAL A 66 -6.81 -2.60 -2.27
C VAL A 66 -6.23 -2.05 -0.96
N ALA A 67 -6.91 -1.10 -0.32
CA ALA A 67 -6.52 -0.56 0.98
C ALA A 67 -7.75 -0.35 1.87
N PHE A 68 -7.67 -0.75 3.13
CA PHE A 68 -8.75 -0.52 4.10
C PHE A 68 -8.62 0.88 4.71
N GLY A 69 -9.77 1.48 5.04
CA GLY A 69 -9.80 2.66 5.88
C GLY A 69 -9.41 2.32 7.32
N PRO A 70 -8.75 3.23 8.05
CA PRO A 70 -8.28 2.95 9.40
C PRO A 70 -9.47 2.74 10.34
N SER A 71 -9.55 1.57 10.97
CA SER A 71 -10.75 1.13 11.71
C SER A 71 -10.97 1.91 13.01
N GLN A 72 -9.92 2.58 13.50
CA GLN A 72 -9.93 3.39 14.72
C GLN A 72 -10.75 4.67 14.56
N VAL A 73 -10.94 5.14 13.31
CA VAL A 73 -11.75 6.32 12.99
C VAL A 73 -13.10 5.85 12.47
N GLY A 74 -14.14 6.06 13.27
CA GLY A 74 -15.46 5.44 13.06
C GLY A 74 -16.13 5.74 11.72
N ALA A 75 -15.79 6.83 11.04
CA ALA A 75 -16.40 7.20 9.76
C ALA A 75 -16.05 6.24 8.61
N TYR A 76 -14.84 5.69 8.58
CA TYR A 76 -14.34 4.87 7.47
C TYR A 76 -14.04 3.42 7.86
N ARG A 77 -14.47 2.99 9.05
CA ARG A 77 -14.19 1.64 9.57
C ARG A 77 -14.62 0.51 8.64
N THR A 78 -15.72 0.69 7.93
CA THR A 78 -16.27 -0.30 6.99
C THR A 78 -15.79 -0.11 5.57
N HIS A 79 -14.89 0.84 5.32
CA HIS A 79 -14.58 1.26 3.98
C HIS A 79 -13.33 0.57 3.43
N VAL A 80 -13.36 0.30 2.13
CA VAL A 80 -12.22 -0.20 1.37
C VAL A 80 -12.07 0.62 0.10
N ALA A 81 -10.86 1.10 -0.15
CA ALA A 81 -10.48 1.78 -1.37
C ALA A 81 -9.83 0.78 -2.33
N THR A 82 -10.11 0.95 -3.62
CA THR A 82 -9.61 0.09 -4.70
C THR A 82 -9.17 0.93 -5.87
N ALA A 83 -8.11 0.48 -6.56
CA ALA A 83 -7.58 1.12 -7.75
C ALA A 83 -7.48 0.13 -8.91
N SER A 84 -7.61 0.64 -10.14
CA SER A 84 -7.68 -0.19 -11.34
C SER A 84 -6.98 0.43 -12.54
N ASP A 85 -6.62 -0.44 -13.47
CA ASP A 85 -6.20 -0.10 -14.83
C ASP A 85 -7.26 0.71 -15.60
N ASP A 86 -8.52 0.75 -15.14
CA ASP A 86 -9.58 1.61 -15.70
C ASP A 86 -9.44 3.10 -15.35
N GLY A 87 -8.33 3.48 -14.70
CA GLY A 87 -8.02 4.85 -14.28
C GLY A 87 -8.82 5.34 -13.07
N SER A 88 -9.76 4.53 -12.56
CA SER A 88 -10.61 4.93 -11.43
C SER A 88 -10.10 4.40 -10.09
N VAL A 89 -10.32 5.22 -9.07
CA VAL A 89 -10.26 4.81 -7.67
C VAL A 89 -11.68 4.73 -7.15
N ARG A 90 -12.05 3.62 -6.51
CA ARG A 90 -13.41 3.40 -5.98
C ARG A 90 -13.37 3.10 -4.50
N LEU A 91 -14.36 3.63 -3.80
CA LEU A 91 -14.57 3.47 -2.38
C LEU A 91 -15.83 2.64 -2.14
N TRP A 92 -15.71 1.60 -1.34
CA TRP A 92 -16.76 0.63 -1.08
C TRP A 92 -17.02 0.50 0.41
N ASP A 93 -18.26 0.24 0.79
CA ASP A 93 -18.58 -0.23 2.12
C ASP A 93 -18.57 -1.75 2.10
N HIS A 94 -17.61 -2.38 2.78
CA HIS A 94 -17.45 -3.82 2.79
C HIS A 94 -18.51 -4.53 3.66
N SER A 95 -19.36 -3.82 4.41
CA SER A 95 -20.43 -4.41 5.23
C SER A 95 -21.73 -4.55 4.44
N THR A 96 -22.01 -3.57 3.57
CA THR A 96 -23.15 -3.56 2.66
C THR A 96 -22.79 -4.03 1.24
N GLU A 97 -21.49 -4.19 0.98
CA GLU A 97 -20.92 -4.60 -0.31
C GLU A 97 -21.32 -3.66 -1.44
N SER A 98 -21.42 -2.37 -1.11
CA SER A 98 -21.93 -1.32 -2.00
C SER A 98 -20.87 -0.29 -2.36
N LEU A 99 -20.96 0.26 -3.57
CA LEU A 99 -20.13 1.36 -4.03
C LEU A 99 -20.59 2.65 -3.35
N ILE A 100 -19.69 3.32 -2.65
CA ILE A 100 -19.94 4.62 -2.00
C ILE A 100 -19.57 5.74 -2.96
N LEU A 101 -18.38 5.67 -3.54
CA LEU A 101 -17.83 6.76 -4.34
C LEU A 101 -16.93 6.23 -5.44
N LYS A 102 -17.04 6.84 -6.63
CA LYS A 102 -16.13 6.62 -7.76
C LYS A 102 -15.38 7.90 -8.03
N HIS A 103 -14.07 7.85 -7.87
CA HIS A 103 -13.14 8.93 -8.14
C HIS A 103 -12.45 8.74 -9.49
N SER A 104 -12.53 9.77 -10.34
CA SER A 104 -11.85 9.86 -11.64
C SER A 104 -10.91 11.08 -11.66
N GLY A 105 -9.81 10.99 -10.92
CA GLY A 105 -8.81 12.06 -10.80
C GLY A 105 -7.61 11.89 -11.74
N HIS A 106 -7.33 10.65 -12.11
CA HIS A 106 -6.42 10.33 -13.19
C HIS A 106 -7.12 10.62 -14.53
N GLY A 107 -6.32 10.93 -15.56
CA GLY A 107 -6.83 11.17 -16.91
C GLY A 107 -7.45 9.92 -17.53
N ASP A 108 -8.26 10.10 -18.58
CA ASP A 108 -9.00 8.99 -19.21
C ASP A 108 -8.08 7.90 -19.80
N ASP A 109 -6.84 8.25 -20.16
CA ASP A 109 -5.82 7.34 -20.70
C ASP A 109 -4.76 6.93 -19.67
N GLU A 110 -4.95 7.28 -18.39
CA GLU A 110 -3.99 6.98 -17.32
C GLU A 110 -4.43 5.78 -16.50
N LYS A 111 -3.52 4.84 -16.28
CA LYS A 111 -3.79 3.66 -15.45
C LYS A 111 -3.33 3.93 -14.03
N VAL A 112 -4.16 3.62 -13.04
CA VAL A 112 -3.69 3.64 -11.65
C VAL A 112 -2.82 2.40 -11.43
N VAL A 113 -1.62 2.58 -10.88
CA VAL A 113 -0.69 1.46 -10.63
C VAL A 113 -0.62 1.07 -9.15
N SER A 114 -0.90 2.01 -8.25
CA SER A 114 -0.92 1.74 -6.82
C SER A 114 -1.79 2.75 -6.07
N LEU A 115 -2.25 2.34 -4.90
CA LEU A 115 -3.07 3.12 -4.00
C LEU A 115 -2.74 2.78 -2.55
N ASP A 116 -2.86 3.77 -1.68
CA ASP A 116 -2.74 3.61 -0.25
C ASP A 116 -3.72 4.53 0.50
N TRP A 117 -4.16 4.07 1.66
CA TRP A 117 -5.02 4.85 2.56
C TRP A 117 -4.19 5.29 3.77
N SER A 118 -4.11 6.59 4.00
CA SER A 118 -3.34 7.14 5.12
C SER A 118 -3.92 6.72 6.47
N ILE A 119 -3.06 6.12 7.30
CA ILE A 119 -3.36 5.82 8.71
C ILE A 119 -3.23 7.10 9.55
N ALA A 120 -2.33 8.02 9.18
CA ALA A 120 -2.11 9.28 9.90
C ALA A 120 -3.23 10.32 9.66
N ASP A 121 -3.98 10.19 8.56
CA ASP A 121 -5.17 10.98 8.27
C ASP A 121 -6.21 10.11 7.54
N ALA A 122 -7.22 9.67 8.28
CA ALA A 122 -8.25 8.77 7.78
C ALA A 122 -9.08 9.34 6.61
N ASN A 123 -9.06 10.66 6.39
CA ASN A 123 -9.73 11.28 5.26
C ASN A 123 -8.89 11.20 3.96
N MET A 124 -7.63 10.78 4.04
CA MET A 124 -6.68 10.88 2.93
C MET A 124 -6.45 9.54 2.23
N VAL A 125 -6.75 9.50 0.93
CA VAL A 125 -6.39 8.38 0.04
C VAL A 125 -5.43 8.90 -1.02
N VAL A 126 -4.33 8.18 -1.26
CA VAL A 126 -3.33 8.54 -2.25
C VAL A 126 -3.25 7.48 -3.32
N SER A 127 -3.18 7.91 -4.58
CA SER A 127 -3.09 7.02 -5.74
C SER A 127 -2.09 7.56 -6.74
N VAL A 128 -1.42 6.67 -7.45
CA VAL A 128 -0.40 7.00 -8.44
C VAL A 128 -0.70 6.32 -9.77
N SER A 129 -0.45 7.02 -10.88
CA SER A 129 -0.64 6.49 -12.24
C SER A 129 0.66 6.10 -12.93
N ASP A 130 0.56 5.28 -13.96
CA ASP A 130 1.68 4.85 -14.83
C ASP A 130 2.47 6.00 -15.46
N VAL A 131 1.80 7.14 -15.73
CA VAL A 131 2.44 8.36 -16.24
C VAL A 131 3.00 9.29 -15.15
N GLY A 132 2.98 8.84 -13.89
CA GLY A 132 3.54 9.60 -12.77
C GLY A 132 2.62 10.66 -12.19
N SER A 133 1.31 10.64 -12.50
CA SER A 133 0.34 11.49 -11.79
C SER A 133 0.12 10.94 -10.39
N ILE A 134 0.22 11.83 -9.40
CA ILE A 134 -0.14 11.54 -8.02
C ILE A 134 -1.41 12.30 -7.71
N VAL A 135 -2.42 11.59 -7.24
CA VAL A 135 -3.69 12.17 -6.81
C VAL A 135 -3.91 11.87 -5.34
N VAL A 136 -4.06 12.94 -4.56
CA VAL A 136 -4.39 12.92 -3.13
C VAL A 136 -5.86 13.33 -3.00
N TRP A 137 -6.64 12.46 -2.37
CA TRP A 137 -8.08 12.62 -2.16
C TRP A 137 -8.35 12.94 -0.70
N ASP A 138 -9.09 14.01 -0.46
CA ASP A 138 -9.70 14.33 0.84
C ASP A 138 -11.18 13.92 0.77
N LEU A 139 -11.50 12.82 1.45
CA LEU A 139 -12.83 12.20 1.45
C LEU A 139 -13.88 13.06 2.17
N GLU A 140 -13.50 13.81 3.21
CA GLU A 140 -14.42 14.65 3.97
C GLU A 140 -14.74 15.94 3.22
N ALA A 141 -13.71 16.60 2.68
CA ALA A 141 -13.90 17.82 1.90
C ALA A 141 -14.38 17.55 0.47
N ASN A 142 -14.36 16.29 0.03
CA ASN A 142 -14.54 15.88 -1.36
C ASN A 142 -13.66 16.69 -2.33
N LYS A 143 -12.39 16.84 -1.96
CA LYS A 143 -11.40 17.59 -2.74
C LYS A 143 -10.31 16.65 -3.25
N ARG A 144 -9.73 17.04 -4.37
CA ARG A 144 -8.59 16.35 -4.96
C ARG A 144 -7.47 17.33 -5.24
N SER A 145 -6.27 16.92 -4.89
CA SER A 145 -5.04 17.59 -5.26
C SER A 145 -4.28 16.66 -6.20
N ARG A 146 -3.80 17.20 -7.31
CA ARG A 146 -3.03 16.44 -8.31
C ARG A 146 -1.70 17.14 -8.55
N PHE A 147 -0.64 16.35 -8.55
CA PHE A 147 0.70 16.77 -8.92
C PHE A 147 1.40 15.62 -9.65
N SER A 148 2.60 15.87 -10.16
CA SER A 148 3.33 14.91 -10.98
C SER A 148 4.69 14.61 -10.37
N LEU A 149 5.13 13.37 -10.55
CA LEU A 149 6.51 12.95 -10.31
C LEU A 149 7.48 13.73 -11.23
N PRO A 150 8.80 13.71 -10.93
CA PRO A 150 9.79 14.32 -11.79
C PRO A 150 9.75 13.62 -13.16
N ALA A 151 10.19 14.32 -14.21
CA ALA A 151 10.33 13.70 -15.52
C ALA A 151 11.16 12.41 -15.42
N ASP A 152 10.76 11.40 -16.19
CA ASP A 152 11.39 10.08 -16.28
C ASP A 152 11.30 9.21 -15.00
N ALA A 153 10.37 9.51 -14.09
CA ALA A 153 10.05 8.64 -12.95
C ALA A 153 8.71 7.91 -13.18
N TYR A 154 8.78 6.59 -13.37
CA TYR A 154 7.63 5.73 -13.57
C TYR A 154 7.28 5.00 -12.26
N PRO A 155 6.17 5.33 -11.60
CA PRO A 155 5.86 4.74 -10.30
C PRO A 155 5.37 3.30 -10.43
N LEU A 156 5.63 2.52 -9.39
CA LEU A 156 5.18 1.13 -9.25
C LEU A 156 4.42 0.90 -7.94
N THR A 157 4.73 1.68 -6.90
CA THR A 157 4.11 1.53 -5.59
C THR A 157 4.08 2.86 -4.82
N VAL A 158 3.12 3.01 -3.92
CA VAL A 158 2.97 4.18 -3.04
C VAL A 158 2.69 3.74 -1.61
N ASP A 159 3.26 4.45 -0.63
CA ASP A 159 3.07 4.18 0.79
C ASP A 159 3.02 5.48 1.60
N CYS A 160 1.91 5.71 2.29
CA CYS A 160 1.69 6.87 3.16
C CYS A 160 2.43 6.66 4.48
N CYS A 161 3.07 7.72 4.99
CA CYS A 161 3.72 7.63 6.29
C CYS A 161 2.67 7.46 7.40
N PRO A 162 2.80 6.45 8.28
CA PRO A 162 1.84 6.23 9.36
C PRO A 162 1.95 7.26 10.49
N HIS A 163 3.01 8.08 10.50
CA HIS A 163 3.32 9.03 11.58
C HIS A 163 3.12 10.49 11.20
N ASP A 164 3.21 10.81 9.91
CA ASP A 164 3.03 12.16 9.38
C ASP A 164 2.15 12.11 8.15
N ARG A 165 0.95 12.66 8.26
CA ARG A 165 -0.05 12.68 7.19
C ARG A 165 0.42 13.40 5.93
N ASP A 166 1.38 14.31 6.07
CA ASP A 166 1.84 15.11 4.95
C ASP A 166 2.92 14.35 4.16
N ILE A 167 3.45 13.22 4.64
CA ILE A 167 4.57 12.48 4.03
C ILE A 167 4.09 11.24 3.30
N VAL A 168 4.49 11.09 2.03
CA VAL A 168 4.20 9.93 1.19
C VAL A 168 5.46 9.49 0.45
N ALA A 169 5.73 8.19 0.38
CA ALA A 169 6.81 7.62 -0.42
C ALA A 169 6.26 6.95 -1.68
N VAL A 170 6.98 7.12 -2.79
CA VAL A 170 6.67 6.51 -4.08
C VAL A 170 7.89 5.74 -4.57
N GLY A 171 7.72 4.45 -4.84
CA GLY A 171 8.73 3.58 -5.42
C GLY A 171 8.51 3.51 -6.92
N CYS A 172 9.59 3.68 -7.68
CA CYS A 172 9.57 3.78 -9.13
C CYS A 172 10.39 2.65 -9.79
N GLU A 173 10.24 2.54 -11.10
CA GLU A 173 11.19 1.86 -11.97
C GLU A 173 12.60 2.46 -11.80
N SER A 174 13.62 1.72 -12.23
CA SER A 174 15.04 2.12 -12.13
C SER A 174 15.56 2.34 -10.70
N GLY A 175 14.82 1.87 -9.69
CA GLY A 175 15.24 1.88 -8.31
C GLY A 175 15.13 3.23 -7.60
N LEU A 176 14.42 4.17 -8.19
CA LEU A 176 14.18 5.47 -7.59
C LEU A 176 13.08 5.37 -6.51
N VAL A 177 13.35 5.88 -5.32
CA VAL A 177 12.31 6.16 -4.31
C VAL A 177 12.25 7.67 -4.10
N VAL A 178 11.05 8.24 -4.18
CA VAL A 178 10.83 9.66 -3.95
C VAL A 178 9.89 9.85 -2.78
N VAL A 179 10.30 10.67 -1.82
CA VAL A 179 9.50 11.03 -0.65
C VAL A 179 8.99 12.45 -0.84
N TYR A 180 7.68 12.62 -0.67
CA TYR A 180 6.95 13.84 -0.96
C TYR A 180 6.25 14.41 0.26
N ASN A 181 6.09 15.72 0.24
CA ASN A 181 5.16 16.43 1.12
C ASN A 181 3.87 16.79 0.35
N THR A 182 2.74 16.23 0.77
CA THR A 182 1.41 16.41 0.14
C THR A 182 0.80 17.77 0.41
N ARG A 183 1.21 18.47 1.48
CA ARG A 183 0.71 19.80 1.84
C ARG A 183 1.13 20.87 0.85
N ASP A 184 2.37 20.80 0.38
CA ASP A 184 2.99 21.80 -0.49
C ASP A 184 2.92 21.41 -1.97
N LEU A 185 1.75 20.92 -2.41
CA LEU A 185 1.49 20.48 -3.79
C LEU A 185 2.50 19.43 -4.30
N GLY A 186 2.97 18.54 -3.40
CA GLY A 186 3.90 17.48 -3.78
C GLY A 186 5.33 17.96 -3.90
N SER A 187 5.82 18.75 -2.94
CA SER A 187 7.24 19.10 -2.90
C SER A 187 8.09 17.87 -2.58
N VAL A 188 9.20 17.69 -3.29
CA VAL A 188 10.12 16.56 -3.07
C VAL A 188 10.90 16.83 -1.78
N VAL A 189 10.72 15.96 -0.79
CA VAL A 189 11.50 15.97 0.47
C VAL A 189 12.81 15.23 0.25
N HIS A 190 12.75 14.02 -0.30
CA HIS A 190 13.92 13.21 -0.59
C HIS A 190 13.82 12.53 -1.95
N ARG A 191 14.97 12.43 -2.61
CA ARG A 191 15.17 11.61 -3.81
C ARG A 191 16.24 10.57 -3.50
N LEU A 192 15.82 9.32 -3.37
CA LEU A 192 16.67 8.22 -2.96
C LEU A 192 16.96 7.35 -4.20
N SER A 193 18.20 7.34 -4.66
CA SER A 193 18.67 6.35 -5.63
C SER A 193 18.87 5.04 -4.91
N ALA A 194 17.76 4.32 -4.70
CA ALA A 194 17.68 3.25 -3.74
C ALA A 194 18.23 1.93 -4.28
N HIS A 195 17.89 1.60 -5.51
CA HIS A 195 18.12 0.28 -6.10
C HIS A 195 18.64 0.39 -7.53
N GLU A 196 19.14 -0.72 -8.09
CA GLU A 196 19.53 -0.80 -9.52
C GLU A 196 18.36 -1.21 -10.42
N THR A 197 17.28 -1.71 -9.81
CA THR A 197 16.10 -2.26 -10.49
C THR A 197 14.83 -1.75 -9.83
N ASP A 198 13.69 -2.11 -10.40
CA ASP A 198 12.35 -1.72 -9.99
C ASP A 198 12.07 -1.90 -8.50
N VAL A 199 11.61 -0.81 -7.87
CA VAL A 199 11.14 -0.84 -6.48
C VAL A 199 9.75 -1.44 -6.44
N VAL A 200 9.64 -2.66 -5.93
CA VAL A 200 8.40 -3.44 -5.92
C VAL A 200 7.58 -3.26 -4.66
N SER A 201 8.22 -2.84 -3.56
CA SER A 201 7.55 -2.68 -2.27
C SER A 201 8.17 -1.57 -1.44
N LEU A 202 7.31 -0.88 -0.71
CA LEU A 202 7.65 0.12 0.30
C LEU A 202 6.91 -0.23 1.58
N SER A 203 7.56 -0.03 2.72
CA SER A 203 6.95 -0.21 4.03
C SER A 203 7.57 0.73 5.04
N TRP A 204 6.79 1.68 5.53
CA TRP A 204 7.19 2.51 6.68
C TRP A 204 7.27 1.67 7.96
N CYS A 205 8.23 2.01 8.82
CA CYS A 205 8.32 1.43 10.14
C CYS A 205 7.11 1.86 10.98
N PRO A 206 6.41 0.93 11.64
CA PRO A 206 5.27 1.25 12.48
C PRO A 206 5.66 1.98 13.78
N ALA A 207 6.95 2.04 14.12
CA ALA A 207 7.43 2.82 15.25
C ALA A 207 7.71 4.28 14.83
N PRO A 208 7.31 5.28 15.63
CA PRO A 208 7.51 6.70 15.29
C PRO A 208 8.94 7.21 15.52
N HIS A 209 9.90 6.30 15.74
CA HIS A 209 11.30 6.60 16.03
C HIS A 209 12.23 5.60 15.34
N ASN A 210 13.51 5.96 15.21
CA ASN A 210 14.51 5.08 14.63
C ASN A 210 14.89 3.99 15.65
N VAL A 211 14.38 2.77 15.43
CA VAL A 211 14.67 1.58 16.26
C VAL A 211 16.06 0.99 16.04
N LEU A 212 16.80 1.45 15.02
CA LEU A 212 18.14 0.94 14.66
C LEU A 212 19.27 1.84 15.18
N GLY A 213 18.96 3.07 15.59
CA GLY A 213 19.93 4.03 16.09
C GLY A 213 20.09 3.98 17.60
N ASP A 214 21.27 4.34 18.10
CA ASP A 214 21.48 4.61 19.53
C ASP A 214 20.63 5.81 19.94
N GLU A 215 19.92 5.72 21.08
CA GLU A 215 18.85 6.62 21.59
C GLU A 215 19.25 8.11 21.80
N ALA A 216 20.40 8.56 21.30
CA ALA A 216 21.00 9.85 21.62
C ALA A 216 20.69 11.01 20.66
N ARG A 217 20.04 10.76 19.52
CA ARG A 217 19.64 11.85 18.61
C ARG A 217 18.17 12.13 18.79
N ASN A 218 17.87 13.27 19.42
CA ASN A 218 16.56 13.91 19.45
C ASN A 218 16.17 14.40 18.04
N ASP A 219 16.30 13.54 17.03
CA ASP A 219 15.88 13.79 15.66
C ASP A 219 14.37 13.66 15.63
N MET A 220 13.70 14.79 15.76
CA MET A 220 12.28 14.90 15.44
C MET A 220 12.08 14.36 14.02
N ARG A 221 11.20 13.37 13.84
CA ARG A 221 10.91 12.67 12.58
C ARG A 221 11.96 11.64 12.12
N ALA A 222 12.54 10.87 13.02
CA ALA A 222 13.41 9.73 12.66
C ALA A 222 12.64 8.51 12.09
N TYR A 223 11.68 8.72 11.19
CA TYR A 223 10.87 7.66 10.60
C TYR A 223 11.70 6.84 9.62
N LEU A 224 11.64 5.52 9.79
CA LEU A 224 12.30 4.58 8.91
C LEU A 224 11.36 4.13 7.78
N LEU A 225 11.90 4.02 6.58
CA LEU A 225 11.24 3.44 5.41
C LEU A 225 12.07 2.27 4.90
N ALA A 226 11.45 1.12 4.68
CA ALA A 226 12.07 0.01 3.95
C ALA A 226 11.63 0.04 2.49
N SER A 227 12.58 -0.14 1.56
CA SER A 227 12.34 -0.35 0.14
C SER A 227 12.87 -1.71 -0.28
N GLY A 228 12.07 -2.46 -1.04
CA GLY A 228 12.46 -3.74 -1.63
C GLY A 228 12.40 -3.68 -3.15
N ALA A 229 13.38 -4.28 -3.81
CA ALA A 229 13.48 -4.27 -5.27
C ALA A 229 13.72 -5.67 -5.87
N GLN A 230 13.61 -5.76 -7.20
CA GLN A 230 13.87 -7.01 -7.94
C GLN A 230 15.34 -7.44 -7.90
N ASP A 231 16.25 -6.55 -7.51
CA ASP A 231 17.68 -6.80 -7.30
C ASP A 231 17.97 -7.68 -6.07
N ARG A 232 16.91 -8.15 -5.39
CA ARG A 232 16.97 -9.03 -4.22
C ARG A 232 17.53 -8.35 -2.98
N SER A 233 17.53 -7.03 -2.94
CA SER A 233 17.93 -6.27 -1.77
C SER A 233 16.73 -5.56 -1.13
N VAL A 234 16.84 -5.35 0.18
CA VAL A 234 15.99 -4.46 0.96
C VAL A 234 16.89 -3.38 1.55
N HIS A 235 16.50 -2.13 1.42
CA HIS A 235 17.22 -0.99 1.98
C HIS A 235 16.33 -0.27 2.99
N VAL A 236 16.90 0.10 4.14
CA VAL A 236 16.21 0.88 5.17
C VAL A 236 16.78 2.29 5.20
N TRP A 237 15.89 3.28 5.22
CA TRP A 237 16.21 4.70 5.06
C TRP A 237 15.68 5.51 6.23
N ARG A 238 16.40 6.56 6.63
CA ARG A 238 15.91 7.64 7.50
C ARG A 238 15.07 8.63 6.70
N ALA A 239 13.96 8.15 6.14
CA ALA A 239 13.12 8.90 5.21
C ALA A 239 12.34 10.06 5.85
N GLY A 240 12.22 10.10 7.18
CA GLY A 240 11.62 11.25 7.88
C GLY A 240 12.58 12.39 8.20
N SER A 241 13.90 12.17 8.11
CA SER A 241 14.92 13.14 8.54
C SER A 241 15.90 13.53 7.43
N ASP A 242 17.00 12.81 7.26
CA ASP A 242 18.10 13.16 6.35
C ASP A 242 18.11 12.34 5.04
N GLY A 243 17.23 11.36 4.90
CA GLY A 243 17.13 10.49 3.73
C GLY A 243 18.30 9.52 3.58
N ARG A 244 19.14 9.34 4.61
CA ARG A 244 20.29 8.42 4.52
C ARG A 244 19.88 6.96 4.66
N ARG A 245 20.62 6.08 3.98
CA ARG A 245 20.49 4.62 4.13
C ARG A 245 21.15 4.17 5.44
N GLU A 246 20.38 3.45 6.24
CA GLU A 246 20.80 2.86 7.53
C GLU A 246 21.27 1.43 7.38
N LEU A 247 20.54 0.64 6.60
CA LEU A 247 20.72 -0.80 6.52
C LEU A 247 20.48 -1.27 5.09
N THR A 248 21.27 -2.26 4.68
CA THR A 248 21.05 -3.06 3.47
C THR A 248 20.94 -4.52 3.90
N ILE A 249 19.93 -5.21 3.38
CA ILE A 249 19.68 -6.63 3.59
C ILE A 249 19.60 -7.26 2.21
N ASP A 250 20.53 -8.17 1.89
CA ASP A 250 20.53 -8.90 0.63
C ASP A 250 19.93 -10.29 0.84
N LEU A 251 18.97 -10.66 -0.01
CA LEU A 251 18.38 -11.99 0.02
C LEU A 251 19.39 -13.02 -0.52
N PRO A 252 19.48 -14.21 0.10
CA PRO A 252 20.45 -15.22 -0.31
C PRO A 252 20.16 -15.73 -1.73
N HIS A 253 21.21 -16.02 -2.49
CA HIS A 253 21.11 -16.60 -3.83
C HIS A 253 20.76 -18.10 -3.83
N GLU A 254 21.05 -18.78 -2.72
CA GLU A 254 20.80 -20.23 -2.55
C GLU A 254 19.64 -20.47 -1.59
N GLN A 255 18.93 -21.59 -1.76
CA GLN A 255 17.97 -22.04 -0.76
C GLN A 255 18.70 -22.25 0.56
N LEU A 256 18.14 -21.73 1.66
CA LEU A 256 18.60 -22.04 3.00
C LEU A 256 18.46 -23.56 3.22
N THR A 257 19.55 -24.29 3.04
CA THR A 257 19.58 -25.73 3.30
C THR A 257 19.33 -25.93 4.79
N THR A 258 18.29 -26.70 5.14
CA THR A 258 17.98 -27.08 6.52
C THR A 258 18.98 -28.14 7.03
N ASP A 259 20.27 -27.87 6.95
CA ASP A 259 21.30 -28.76 7.47
C ASP A 259 21.94 -28.12 8.70
N GLY A 260 21.65 -28.69 9.87
CA GLY A 260 22.52 -28.52 11.03
C GLY A 260 21.91 -28.06 12.35
N ASN A 261 20.65 -28.37 12.67
CA ASN A 261 20.20 -28.39 14.07
C ASN A 261 19.69 -29.78 14.47
N ARG A 262 20.57 -30.79 14.38
CA ARG A 262 20.47 -31.96 15.24
C ARG A 262 21.33 -31.68 16.47
N SER A 263 20.69 -31.18 17.52
CA SER A 263 21.27 -31.14 18.86
C SER A 263 21.74 -32.55 19.23
N LYS A 264 23.00 -32.67 19.68
CA LYS A 264 23.45 -33.83 20.47
C LYS A 264 22.93 -33.72 21.89
#